data_AF-A0A9C8KB94-F1
#
_entry.id   AF-A0A9C8KB94-F1
#
_cell.length_a   1.000
_cell.length_b   1.000
_cell.length_c   1.000
_cell.angle_alpha   90.00
_cell.angle_beta   90.00
_cell.angle_gamma   90.00
#
_symmetry.space_group_name_H-M   'P 1'
#
loop_
_entity.id
_entity.type
_entity.pdbx_description
1 polymer ?
#
loop_
_entity_poly.entity_id
_entity_poly.type
_entity_poly.pdbx_seq_one_letter_code
_entity_poly.pdbx_strand_id
1 'polypeptide(L)'
;MVTTIKSASVKVMLSYNYCHFEISMTLENDEVLTNTEIDNARKECMRLCDKAIEQYKIAKQVEQKKTEISDEHDMDRFSYDRIQKKPKTEWTSEEKAKVKAFDEFEEYNYQDDYEL
;
A
#
# COMPACT_ATOMS: atom_id res chain seq x y z
N MET A 1 30.62 4.57 -45.09
CA MET A 1 29.74 3.57 -44.43
C MET A 1 28.60 4.31 -43.78
N VAL A 2 27.37 3.82 -43.92
CA VAL A 2 26.20 4.38 -43.22
C VAL A 2 26.02 3.57 -41.94
N THR A 3 26.06 4.23 -40.79
CA THR A 3 25.83 3.59 -39.49
C THR A 3 24.33 3.47 -39.27
N THR A 4 23.85 2.26 -38.99
CA THR A 4 22.45 2.00 -38.63
C THR A 4 22.34 1.50 -37.20
N ILE A 5 21.27 1.89 -36.52
CA ILE A 5 20.96 1.42 -35.17
C ILE A 5 20.11 0.17 -35.31
N LYS A 6 20.58 -0.97 -34.81
CA LYS A 6 19.84 -2.24 -34.81
C LYS A 6 19.27 -2.61 -33.44
N SER A 7 19.90 -2.08 -32.38
CA SER A 7 19.44 -2.26 -31.02
C SER A 7 19.56 -0.96 -30.24
N ALA A 8 18.65 -0.77 -29.29
CA ALA A 8 18.67 0.34 -28.36
C ALA A 8 18.20 -0.12 -26.98
N SER A 9 18.82 0.40 -25.92
CA SER A 9 18.35 0.22 -24.56
C SER A 9 17.85 1.55 -24.04
N VAL A 10 16.64 1.55 -23.50
CA VAL A 10 15.99 2.71 -22.92
C VAL A 10 15.75 2.43 -21.45
N LYS A 11 16.22 3.33 -20.59
CA LYS A 11 16.03 3.26 -19.14
C LYS A 11 15.42 4.57 -18.66
N VAL A 12 14.36 4.47 -17.87
CA VAL A 12 13.79 5.59 -17.13
C VAL A 12 13.83 5.25 -15.65
N MET A 13 14.33 6.19 -14.86
CA MET A 13 14.36 6.10 -13.40
C MET A 13 13.72 7.35 -12.83
N LEU A 14 12.73 7.16 -11.97
CA LEU A 14 12.12 8.22 -11.18
C LEU A 14 12.37 7.97 -9.69
N SER A 15 12.49 9.05 -8.93
CA SER A 15 12.66 8.97 -7.48
C SER A 15 11.44 9.61 -6.80
N TYR A 16 10.84 8.88 -5.86
CA TYR A 16 9.71 9.36 -5.08
C TYR A 16 9.82 8.84 -3.65
N ASN A 17 9.69 9.75 -2.68
CA ASN A 17 9.70 9.42 -1.24
C ASN A 17 10.89 8.51 -0.83
N TYR A 18 12.12 8.88 -1.25
CA TYR A 18 13.35 8.13 -0.99
C TYR A 18 13.39 6.69 -1.58
N CYS A 19 12.45 6.35 -2.47
CA CYS A 19 12.46 5.12 -3.25
C CYS A 19 12.81 5.42 -4.72
N HIS A 20 13.45 4.47 -5.38
CA HIS A 20 13.77 4.54 -6.81
C HIS A 20 12.92 3.54 -7.60
N PHE A 21 12.32 4.02 -8.68
CA PHE A 21 11.50 3.23 -9.59
C PHE A 21 12.17 3.24 -10.95
N GLU A 22 12.64 2.09 -11.40
CA GLU A 22 13.36 1.93 -12.65
C GLU A 22 12.61 0.99 -13.58
N ILE A 23 12.43 1.42 -14.83
CA ILE A 23 11.95 0.59 -15.92
C ILE A 23 12.95 0.68 -17.06
N SER A 24 13.33 -0.49 -17.58
CA SER A 24 14.20 -0.62 -18.73
C SER A 24 13.54 -1.44 -19.83
N MET A 25 13.71 -1.02 -21.08
CA MET A 25 13.30 -1.74 -22.27
C MET A 25 14.49 -1.87 -23.21
N THR A 26 14.60 -3.04 -23.83
CA THR A 26 15.53 -3.27 -24.94
C THR A 26 14.70 -3.41 -26.21
N LEU A 27 15.06 -2.64 -27.23
CA LEU A 27 14.52 -2.71 -28.58
C LEU A 27 15.53 -3.45 -29.44
N GLU A 28 15.07 -4.48 -30.13
CA GLU A 28 15.87 -5.24 -31.10
C GLU A 28 15.10 -5.28 -32.43
N ASN A 29 15.77 -4.90 -33.51
CA ASN A 29 15.22 -4.95 -34.87
C ASN A 29 16.33 -5.37 -35.85
N ASP A 30 16.06 -6.37 -36.69
CA ASP A 30 17.01 -6.89 -37.67
C ASP A 30 17.35 -5.87 -38.77
N GLU A 31 16.46 -4.91 -39.00
CA GLU A 31 16.61 -3.83 -39.99
C GLU A 31 17.26 -2.57 -39.38
N VAL A 32 16.46 -1.52 -39.12
CA VAL A 32 16.88 -0.22 -38.61
C VAL A 32 15.84 0.29 -37.61
N LEU A 33 16.29 0.61 -36.40
CA LEU A 33 15.51 1.36 -35.42
C LEU A 33 15.50 2.84 -35.75
N THR A 34 14.30 3.40 -35.74
CA THR A 34 14.07 4.83 -35.89
C THR A 34 14.11 5.53 -34.53
N ASN A 35 14.46 6.82 -34.52
CA ASN A 35 14.37 7.64 -33.31
C ASN A 35 12.94 7.69 -32.74
N THR A 36 11.93 7.58 -33.60
CA THR A 36 10.53 7.54 -33.19
C THR A 36 10.21 6.31 -32.35
N GLU A 37 10.71 5.13 -32.74
CA GLU A 37 10.53 3.89 -31.97
C GLU A 37 11.24 3.98 -30.61
N ILE A 38 12.45 4.53 -30.58
CA ILE A 38 13.21 4.74 -29.34
C ILE A 38 12.48 5.72 -28.41
N ASP A 39 11.95 6.85 -28.93
CA ASP A 39 11.19 7.81 -28.13
C ASP A 39 9.85 7.24 -27.64
N ASN A 40 9.19 6.39 -28.44
CA ASN A 40 7.99 5.69 -28.01
C ASN A 40 8.29 4.72 -26.86
N ALA A 41 9.37 3.94 -26.92
CA ALA A 41 9.79 3.08 -25.82
C ALA A 41 10.15 3.89 -24.57
N ARG A 42 10.78 5.06 -24.72
CA ARG A 42 11.04 5.98 -23.61
C ARG A 42 9.76 6.48 -22.95
N LYS A 43 8.76 6.88 -23.74
CA LYS A 43 7.45 7.29 -23.22
C LYS A 43 6.76 6.15 -22.48
N GLU A 44 6.88 4.93 -22.99
CA GLU A 44 6.29 3.77 -22.35
C GLU A 44 6.97 3.41 -21.03
N CYS A 45 8.31 3.43 -20.98
CA CYS A 45 9.07 3.30 -19.73
C CYS A 45 8.63 4.36 -18.71
N MET A 46 8.45 5.62 -19.14
CA MET A 46 7.97 6.69 -18.27
C MET A 46 6.58 6.39 -17.70
N ARG A 47 5.61 6.01 -18.54
CA ARG A 47 4.24 5.67 -18.09
C ARG A 47 4.24 4.52 -17.08
N LEU A 48 5.09 3.52 -17.28
CA LEU A 48 5.23 2.39 -16.36
C LEU A 48 5.85 2.81 -15.03
N CYS A 49 6.88 3.65 -15.04
CA CYS A 49 7.44 4.26 -13.82
C CYS A 49 6.38 5.08 -13.06
N ASP A 50 5.62 5.94 -13.76
CA ASP A 50 4.56 6.74 -13.15
C ASP A 50 3.50 5.85 -12.50
N LYS A 51 3.06 4.80 -13.21
CA LYS A 51 2.09 3.84 -12.68
C LYS A 51 2.62 3.11 -11.43
N ALA A 52 3.90 2.74 -11.42
CA ALA A 52 4.52 2.10 -10.25
C ALA A 52 4.56 3.04 -9.03
N ILE A 53 4.82 4.34 -9.25
CA ILE A 53 4.77 5.36 -8.19
C ILE A 53 3.36 5.51 -7.65
N GLU A 54 2.34 5.56 -8.51
CA GLU A 54 0.94 5.64 -8.06
C GLU A 54 0.53 4.42 -7.23
N GLN A 55 0.92 3.21 -7.65
CA GLN A 55 0.69 1.99 -6.89
C GLN A 55 1.39 2.02 -5.53
N TYR A 56 2.62 2.53 -5.47
CA TYR A 56 3.34 2.73 -4.22
C TYR A 56 2.62 3.70 -3.28
N LYS A 57 2.11 4.83 -3.78
CA LYS A 57 1.35 5.79 -2.98
C LYS A 57 0.12 5.14 -2.35
N ILE A 58 -0.65 4.38 -3.13
CA ILE A 58 -1.83 3.65 -2.65
C ILE A 58 -1.43 2.65 -1.57
N ALA A 59 -0.41 1.83 -1.82
CA ALA A 59 0.07 0.85 -0.86
C ALA A 59 0.50 1.50 0.47
N LYS A 60 1.22 2.63 0.40
CA LYS A 60 1.65 3.39 1.58
C LYS A 60 0.46 3.95 2.37
N GLN A 61 -0.56 4.48 1.69
CA GLN A 61 -1.78 4.98 2.34
C GLN A 61 -2.57 3.85 3.01
N VAL A 62 -2.68 2.69 2.36
CA VAL A 62 -3.35 1.52 2.95
C VAL A 62 -2.61 1.06 4.21
N GLU A 63 -1.28 1.02 4.17
CA GLU A 63 -0.49 0.63 5.34
C GLU A 63 -0.64 1.62 6.49
N GLN A 64 -0.59 2.93 6.22
CA GLN A 64 -0.81 3.96 7.23
C GLN A 64 -2.17 3.82 7.92
N LYS A 65 -3.24 3.59 7.14
CA LYS A 65 -4.58 3.37 7.69
C LYS A 65 -4.65 2.10 8.56
N LYS A 66 -3.97 1.03 8.16
CA LYS A 66 -3.91 -0.20 8.99
C LYS A 66 -3.21 0.07 10.31
N THR A 67 -2.11 0.82 10.31
CA THR A 67 -1.42 1.22 11.54
C THR A 67 -2.32 2.08 12.42
N GLU A 68 -2.99 3.10 11.87
CA GLU A 68 -3.92 3.94 12.62
C GLU A 68 -5.05 3.12 13.28
N ILE A 69 -5.66 2.21 12.54
CA ILE A 69 -6.69 1.30 13.07
C ILE A 69 -6.13 0.39 14.16
N SER A 70 -4.93 -0.16 13.97
CA SER A 70 -4.28 -1.01 14.99
C SER A 70 -3.99 -0.23 16.27
N ASP A 71 -3.46 0.99 16.14
CA ASP A 71 -3.14 1.85 17.26
C ASP A 71 -4.40 2.24 18.05
N GLU A 72 -5.51 2.53 17.36
CA GLU A 72 -6.81 2.78 18.00
C GLU A 72 -7.32 1.54 18.76
N HIS A 73 -7.27 0.35 18.14
CA HIS A 73 -7.66 -0.90 18.79
C HIS A 73 -6.80 -1.22 20.02
N ASP A 74 -5.49 -1.01 19.94
CA ASP A 74 -4.57 -1.23 21.05
C ASP A 74 -4.86 -0.27 22.21
N MET A 75 -5.19 0.99 21.90
CA MET A 75 -5.60 1.97 22.90
C MET A 75 -6.92 1.61 23.58
N ASP A 76 -7.91 1.14 22.82
CA ASP A 76 -9.18 0.69 23.35
C ASP A 76 -9.01 -0.54 24.25
N ARG A 77 -8.21 -1.52 23.81
CA ARG A 77 -7.86 -2.70 24.61
C ARG A 77 -7.13 -2.34 25.90
N PHE A 78 -6.14 -1.43 25.84
CA PHE A 78 -5.44 -0.96 27.04
C PHE A 78 -6.40 -0.25 28.01
N SER A 79 -7.35 0.52 27.47
CA SER A 79 -8.37 1.20 28.28
C SER A 79 -9.30 0.19 28.98
N TYR A 80 -9.71 -0.86 28.25
CA TYR A 80 -10.51 -1.96 28.76
C TYR A 80 -9.79 -2.69 29.90
N ASP A 81 -8.55 -3.12 29.69
CA ASP A 81 -7.73 -3.82 30.69
C ASP A 81 -7.52 -2.98 31.96
N ARG A 82 -7.40 -1.65 31.81
CA ARG A 82 -7.28 -0.72 32.94
C ARG A 82 -8.58 -0.64 33.76
N ILE A 83 -9.74 -0.65 33.10
CA ILE A 83 -11.05 -0.63 33.78
C ILE A 83 -11.28 -1.94 34.52
N GLN A 84 -10.95 -3.09 33.90
CA GLN A 84 -11.11 -4.42 34.49
C GLN A 84 -10.31 -4.61 35.79
N LYS A 85 -9.19 -3.89 35.97
CA LYS A 85 -8.39 -3.90 37.20
C LYS A 85 -9.04 -3.15 38.37
N LYS A 86 -10.04 -2.30 38.12
CA LYS A 86 -10.77 -1.56 39.16
C LYS A 86 -11.94 -2.41 39.70
N PRO A 87 -12.32 -2.27 40.98
CA PRO A 87 -13.56 -2.83 41.49
C PRO A 87 -14.77 -2.33 40.70
N LYS A 88 -15.72 -3.22 40.33
CA LYS A 88 -16.91 -2.87 39.53
C LYS A 88 -17.79 -1.77 40.14
N THR A 89 -17.74 -1.60 41.47
CA THR A 89 -18.44 -0.55 42.22
C THR A 89 -17.88 0.85 41.94
N GLU A 90 -16.62 0.94 41.48
CA GLU A 90 -15.93 2.19 41.17
C GLU A 90 -16.00 2.57 39.68
N TRP A 91 -16.62 1.71 38.84
CA TRP A 91 -16.74 1.98 37.42
C TRP A 91 -17.75 3.10 37.17
N THR A 92 -17.32 4.11 36.40
CA THR A 92 -18.22 5.15 35.94
C THR A 92 -19.23 4.59 34.92
N SER A 93 -20.31 5.32 34.67
CA SER A 93 -21.28 4.95 33.63
C SER A 93 -20.65 4.88 32.24
N GLU A 94 -19.66 5.74 31.97
CA GLU A 94 -18.90 5.74 30.71
C GLU A 94 -17.97 4.52 30.60
N GLU A 95 -17.29 4.13 31.67
CA GLU A 95 -16.43 2.94 31.71
C GLU A 95 -17.26 1.67 31.52
N LYS A 96 -18.46 1.60 32.12
CA LYS A 96 -19.41 0.50 31.91
C LYS A 96 -19.87 0.40 30.46
N ALA A 97 -20.17 1.53 29.82
CA ALA A 97 -20.56 1.56 28.41
C ALA A 97 -19.43 1.10 27.49
N LYS A 98 -18.18 1.51 27.77
CA LYS A 98 -17.00 1.08 27.01
C LYS A 98 -16.72 -0.41 27.13
N VAL A 99 -16.75 -0.97 28.34
CA VAL A 99 -16.59 -2.41 28.56
C VAL A 99 -17.66 -3.20 27.81
N LYS A 100 -18.92 -2.76 27.92
CA LYS A 100 -20.04 -3.39 27.21
C LYS A 100 -19.86 -3.37 25.68
N ALA A 101 -19.47 -2.22 25.12
CA ALA A 101 -19.26 -2.10 23.67
C ALA A 101 -18.10 -2.99 23.18
N PHE A 102 -17.04 -3.14 23.99
CA PHE A 102 -15.91 -4.01 23.65
C PHE A 102 -16.28 -5.50 23.75
N ASP A 103 -17.00 -5.90 24.81
CA ASP A 103 -17.48 -7.28 25.00
C ASP A 103 -18.44 -7.69 23.86
N GLU A 104 -19.37 -6.80 23.47
CA GLU A 104 -20.28 -7.03 22.33
C GLU A 104 -19.55 -7.11 20.98
N PHE A 105 -18.40 -6.44 20.84
CA PHE A 105 -17.57 -6.48 19.63
C PHE A 105 -16.77 -7.79 19.51
N GLU A 106 -16.23 -8.33 20.62
CA GLU A 106 -15.51 -9.63 20.60
C GLU A 106 -16.45 -10.84 20.43
N GLU A 107 -17.70 -10.77 20.92
CA GLU A 107 -18.69 -11.84 20.73
C GLU A 107 -19.14 -11.99 19.26
N TYR A 108 -19.03 -10.93 18.44
CA TYR A 108 -19.23 -10.98 16.99
C TYR A 108 -18.03 -11.56 16.22
N ASN A 109 -17.37 -12.59 16.76
CA ASN A 109 -16.44 -13.41 15.97
C ASN A 109 -17.25 -14.25 14.99
N TYR A 110 -17.13 -13.93 13.69
CA TYR A 110 -17.67 -14.66 12.53
C TYR A 110 -17.21 -16.14 12.49
N GLN A 111 -17.73 -16.98 13.38
CA GLN A 111 -17.54 -18.43 13.28
C GLN A 111 -18.59 -19.12 12.39
N ASP A 112 -19.64 -18.42 11.94
CA ASP A 112 -20.85 -19.09 11.41
C ASP A 112 -21.39 -18.62 10.04
N ASP A 113 -20.66 -17.85 9.21
CA ASP A 113 -21.21 -17.35 7.93
C ASP A 113 -20.44 -17.79 6.65
N TYR A 114 -19.80 -18.96 6.66
CA TYR A 114 -19.21 -19.59 5.44
C TYR A 114 -19.72 -21.00 5.14
N GLU A 115 -20.99 -21.31 5.46
CA GLU A 115 -21.70 -22.46 4.88
C GLU A 115 -23.06 -22.03 4.30
N LEU A 116 -23.08 -21.60 3.02
CA LEU A 116 -24.13 -21.87 2.01
C LEU A 116 -23.76 -21.31 0.63
#